data_AF-A0A4P5VJ22-F1
#
_entry.id   AF-A0A4P5VJ22-F1
#
_cell.length_a   1.000
_cell.length_b   1.000
_cell.length_c   1.000
_cell.angle_alpha   90.00
_cell.angle_beta   90.00
_cell.angle_gamma   90.00
#
_symmetry.space_group_name_H-M   'P 1'
#
loop_
_entity.id
_entity.type
_entity.pdbx_description
1 polymer ?
#
loop_
_entity_poly.entity_id
_entity_poly.type
_entity_poly.pdbx_seq_one_letter_code
_entity_poly.pdbx_strand_id
1 'polypeptide(L)'
;MIAQVICIAVIFQLAFPLRSFLSRVIVFSLAPVIGLASNTIRIAILALCVANGNGKGSGLFSFFHDSIGSLVFSGFSVFIFGILYMRLLERELPPLPAVLHDQTSHHE
;
A
#
# COMPACT_ATOMS: atom_id res chain seq x y z
N MET A 1 9.14 -2.87 9.04
CA MET A 1 7.81 -2.93 8.42
C MET A 1 7.05 -1.60 8.50
N ILE A 2 6.68 -1.10 9.69
CA ILE A 2 5.93 0.17 9.82
C ILE A 2 6.67 1.35 9.18
N ALA A 3 7.98 1.47 9.45
CA ALA A 3 8.81 2.54 8.91
C ALA A 3 8.97 2.47 7.39
N GLN A 4 8.97 1.27 6.80
CA GLN A 4 9.06 1.10 5.34
C GLN A 4 7.80 1.61 4.65
N VAL A 5 6.62 1.25 5.17
CA VAL A 5 5.34 1.70 4.60
C VAL A 5 5.18 3.22 4.74
N ILE A 6 5.63 3.80 5.88
CA ILE A 6 5.66 5.25 6.08
C ILE A 6 6.63 5.93 5.10
N CYS A 7 7.86 5.41 4.94
CA CYS A 7 8.81 5.95 3.95
C CYS A 7 8.23 5.92 2.53
N ILE A 8 7.57 4.82 2.14
CA ILE A 8 6.96 4.73 0.82
C ILE A 8 5.78 5.71 0.67
N ALA A 9 4.97 5.88 1.71
CA ALA A 9 3.91 6.89 1.71
C ALA A 9 4.47 8.31 1.49
N VAL A 10 5.60 8.64 2.13
CA VAL A 10 6.30 9.92 1.91
C VAL A 10 6.82 10.03 0.48
N ILE A 11 7.46 8.99 -0.06
CA ILE A 11 7.96 8.97 -1.44
C ILE A 11 6.83 9.18 -2.44
N PHE A 12 5.71 8.46 -2.29
CA PHE A 12 4.55 8.59 -3.16
C PHE A 12 3.96 10.01 -3.11
N GLN A 13 3.88 10.61 -1.91
CA GLN A 13 3.42 11.98 -1.75
C GLN A 13 4.36 13.01 -2.41
N LEU A 14 5.68 12.77 -2.38
CA LEU A 14 6.66 13.62 -3.04
C LEU A 14 6.62 13.46 -4.57
N ALA A 15 6.40 12.23 -5.06
CA ALA A 15 6.33 11.94 -6.49
C ALA A 15 5.02 12.43 -7.13
N PHE A 16 3.89 12.29 -6.43
CA PHE A 16 2.56 12.64 -6.90
C PHE A 16 1.77 13.38 -5.81
N PRO A 17 1.94 14.70 -5.67
CA PRO A 17 1.30 15.43 -4.58
C PRO A 17 -0.23 15.45 -4.76
N LEU A 18 -0.95 14.87 -3.80
CA LEU A 18 -2.41 15.03 -3.72
C LEU A 18 -2.77 16.49 -3.44
N ARG A 19 -3.80 16.98 -4.13
CA ARG A 19 -4.27 18.37 -4.08
C ARG A 19 -5.16 18.61 -2.86
N SER A 20 -5.92 17.61 -2.42
CA SER A 20 -6.78 17.75 -1.22
C SER A 20 -6.01 17.48 0.06
N PHE A 21 -6.14 18.41 1.02
CA PHE A 21 -5.61 18.21 2.37
C PHE A 21 -6.23 16.98 3.05
N LEU A 22 -7.51 16.72 2.81
CA LEU A 22 -8.22 15.58 3.40
C LEU A 22 -7.64 14.25 2.91
N SER A 23 -7.43 14.10 1.60
CA SER A 23 -6.84 12.89 1.01
C SER A 23 -5.40 12.69 1.47
N ARG A 24 -4.64 13.76 1.64
CA ARG A 24 -3.27 13.71 2.19
C ARG A 24 -3.25 13.17 3.62
N VAL A 25 -4.17 13.64 4.48
CA VAL A 25 -4.31 13.14 5.86
C VAL A 25 -4.78 11.69 5.87
N ILE A 26 -5.71 11.31 4.99
CA ILE A 26 -6.18 9.93 4.85
C ILE A 26 -5.02 9.01 4.48
N VAL A 27 -4.21 9.34 3.47
CA VAL A 27 -3.06 8.52 3.04
C VAL A 27 -2.05 8.36 4.16
N PHE A 28 -1.72 9.44 4.87
CA PHE A 28 -0.80 9.41 6.00
C PHE A 28 -1.31 8.56 7.16
N SER A 29 -2.63 8.54 7.39
CA SER A 29 -3.26 7.71 8.42
C SER A 29 -3.36 6.25 7.98
N LEU A 30 -3.55 5.99 6.69
CA LEU A 30 -3.71 4.64 6.13
C LEU A 30 -2.40 3.86 6.14
N ALA A 31 -1.26 4.52 5.92
CA ALA A 31 0.06 3.91 5.93
C ALA A 31 0.40 3.15 7.25
N PRO A 32 0.30 3.75 8.44
CA PRO A 32 0.53 3.04 9.70
C PRO A 32 -0.54 1.99 9.97
N VAL A 33 -1.81 2.20 9.57
CA VAL A 33 -2.87 1.19 9.73
C VAL A 33 -2.56 -0.08 8.93
N ILE A 34 -2.15 0.06 7.67
CA ILE A 34 -1.75 -1.08 6.83
C ILE A 34 -0.51 -1.77 7.39
N GLY A 35 0.49 -0.99 7.80
CA GLY A 35 1.70 -1.54 8.41
C GLY A 35 1.41 -2.32 9.70
N LEU A 36 0.50 -1.81 10.54
CA LEU A 36 0.07 -2.49 11.76
C LEU A 36 -0.71 -3.75 11.44
N ALA A 37 -1.70 -3.67 10.54
CA ALA A 37 -2.51 -4.82 10.15
C ALA A 37 -1.65 -5.97 9.61
N SER A 38 -0.71 -5.68 8.72
CA SER A 38 0.16 -6.71 8.14
C SER A 38 1.15 -7.28 9.15
N ASN A 39 1.68 -6.46 10.05
CA ASN A 39 2.52 -6.92 11.14
C ASN A 39 1.74 -7.81 12.13
N THR A 40 0.49 -7.45 12.45
CA THR A 40 -0.39 -8.27 13.29
C THR A 40 -0.68 -9.61 12.64
N ILE A 41 -0.97 -9.65 11.33
CA ILE A 41 -1.18 -10.90 10.60
C ILE A 41 0.09 -11.78 10.67
N ARG A 42 1.27 -11.20 10.47
CA ARG A 42 2.54 -11.93 10.59
C ARG A 42 2.71 -12.55 11.99
N ILE A 43 2.45 -11.77 13.04
CA ILE A 43 2.54 -12.25 14.43
C ILE A 43 1.50 -13.33 14.70
N ALA A 44 0.27 -13.18 14.19
CA ALA A 44 -0.78 -14.18 14.33
C ALA A 44 -0.40 -15.51 13.65
N ILE A 45 0.18 -15.46 12.45
CA ILE A 45 0.66 -16.66 11.74
C ILE A 45 1.82 -17.31 12.51
N LEU A 46 2.75 -16.51 13.05
CA LEU A 46 3.83 -17.02 13.91
C LEU A 46 3.28 -17.70 15.17
N ALA A 47 2.27 -17.11 15.82
CA ALA A 47 1.61 -17.67 16.98
C ALA A 47 0.89 -18.99 16.64
N LEU A 48 0.19 -19.06 15.51
CA LEU A 48 -0.44 -20.29 15.02
C LEU A 48 0.59 -21.38 14.71
N CYS A 49 1.72 -21.04 14.08
CA CYS A 49 2.80 -22.01 13.83
C CYS A 49 3.35 -22.60 15.13
N VAL A 50 3.56 -21.76 16.15
CA VAL A 50 4.00 -22.22 17.48
C VAL A 50 2.93 -23.10 18.13
N ALA A 51 1.65 -22.71 18.06
CA ALA A 51 0.54 -23.46 18.65
C ALA A 51 0.35 -24.85 18.01
N ASN A 52 0.68 -25.01 16.73
CA ASN A 52 0.58 -26.28 16.00
C ASN A 52 1.84 -27.16 16.12
N GLY A 53 2.74 -26.88 17.06
CA GLY A 53 3.96 -27.68 17.28
C GLY A 53 5.07 -27.45 16.26
N ASN A 54 4.84 -26.58 15.27
CA ASN A 54 5.81 -26.19 14.25
C ASN A 54 6.72 -25.05 14.75
N GLY A 55 7.22 -25.14 15.99
CA GLY A 55 8.05 -24.12 16.63
C GLY A 55 9.48 -24.03 16.07
N LYS A 56 10.41 -23.47 16.88
CA LYS A 56 11.84 -23.27 16.57
C LYS A 56 12.46 -24.54 15.96
N GLY A 57 12.54 -24.60 14.63
CA GLY A 57 13.04 -25.75 13.86
C GLY A 57 12.21 -26.10 12.62
N SER A 58 10.93 -25.67 12.54
CA SER A 58 10.14 -25.89 11.32
C SER A 58 10.53 -24.87 10.24
N GLY A 59 10.64 -25.34 8.98
CA GLY A 59 10.92 -24.46 7.84
C GLY A 59 9.89 -23.33 7.68
N LEU A 60 8.64 -23.59 8.08
CA LEU A 60 7.56 -22.62 8.05
C LEU A 60 7.77 -21.52 9.10
N PHE A 61 8.08 -21.88 10.34
CA PHE A 61 8.41 -20.89 11.38
C PHE A 61 9.65 -20.09 11.03
N SER A 62 10.70 -20.73 10.51
CA SER A 62 11.90 -20.04 10.04
C SER A 62 11.57 -19.04 8.94
N PHE A 63 10.72 -19.40 7.97
CA PHE A 63 10.32 -18.49 6.90
C PHE A 63 9.60 -17.23 7.41
N PHE A 64 8.60 -17.39 8.29
CA PHE A 64 7.84 -16.25 8.82
C PHE A 64 8.62 -15.44 9.86
N HIS A 65 9.50 -16.08 10.64
CA HIS A 65 10.29 -15.44 11.69
C HIS A 65 11.47 -14.67 11.11
N ASP A 66 12.13 -15.24 10.09
CA ASP A 66 13.35 -14.68 9.54
C ASP A 66 13.09 -13.42 8.69
N SER A 67 14.17 -12.73 8.30
CA SER A 67 14.10 -11.47 7.55
C SER A 67 13.34 -11.57 6.23
N ILE A 68 13.29 -12.76 5.61
CA ILE A 68 12.57 -13.02 4.35
C ILE A 68 11.05 -12.90 4.55
N GLY A 69 10.50 -13.48 5.62
CA GLY A 69 9.07 -13.35 5.93
C GLY A 69 8.67 -11.90 6.13
N SER A 70 9.48 -11.12 6.86
CA SER A 70 9.22 -9.68 7.00
C SER A 70 9.24 -8.95 5.65
N LEU A 71 10.09 -9.35 4.70
CA LEU A 71 10.17 -8.74 3.38
C LEU A 71 8.90 -9.00 2.56
N VAL A 72 8.43 -10.25 2.51
CA VAL A 72 7.21 -10.63 1.77
C VAL A 72 5.98 -9.88 2.29
N PHE A 73 5.78 -9.85 3.61
CA PHE A 73 4.68 -9.11 4.21
C PHE A 73 4.80 -7.60 3.93
N SER A 74 6.03 -7.06 3.91
CA SER A 74 6.26 -5.64 3.65
C SER A 74 5.93 -5.30 2.20
N GLY A 75 6.33 -6.15 1.24
CA GLY A 75 5.99 -5.99 -0.17
C GLY A 75 4.48 -6.06 -0.39
N PHE A 76 3.80 -7.00 0.28
CA PHE A 76 2.34 -7.11 0.21
C PHE A 76 1.63 -5.87 0.78
N SER A 77 2.12 -5.33 1.91
CA SER A 77 1.60 -4.09 2.50
C SER A 77 1.75 -2.90 1.55
N VAL A 78 2.92 -2.78 0.93
CA VAL A 78 3.24 -1.72 -0.02
C VAL A 78 2.39 -1.82 -1.28
N PHE A 79 2.16 -3.05 -1.76
CA PHE A 79 1.30 -3.31 -2.91
C PHE A 79 -0.15 -2.86 -2.65
N ILE A 80 -0.72 -3.25 -1.49
CA ILE A 80 -2.06 -2.79 -1.08
C ILE A 80 -2.09 -1.27 -0.96
N PHE A 81 -1.10 -0.68 -0.30
CA PHE A 81 -1.00 0.77 -0.16
C PHE A 81 -0.95 1.47 -1.52
N GLY A 82 -0.16 0.97 -2.47
CA GLY A 82 -0.05 1.51 -3.82
C GLY A 82 -1.37 1.47 -4.59
N ILE A 83 -2.13 0.37 -4.50
CA ILE A 83 -3.47 0.27 -5.13
C ILE A 83 -4.41 1.31 -4.53
N LEU A 84 -4.46 1.42 -3.20
CA LEU A 84 -5.32 2.39 -2.52
C LEU A 84 -4.92 3.84 -2.85
N TYR A 85 -3.62 4.11 -2.93
CA TYR A 85 -3.10 5.41 -3.32
C TYR A 85 -3.50 5.78 -4.75
N MET A 86 -3.32 4.87 -5.72
CA MET A 86 -3.71 5.11 -7.11
C MET A 86 -5.21 5.33 -7.25
N ARG A 87 -6.05 4.55 -6.56
CA ARG A 87 -7.50 4.76 -6.53
C ARG A 87 -7.89 6.11 -5.97
N LEU A 88 -7.16 6.62 -4.98
CA LEU A 88 -7.43 7.94 -4.42
C LEU A 88 -6.97 9.05 -5.37
N LEU A 89 -5.82 8.87 -6.03
CA LEU A 89 -5.30 9.79 -7.03
C LEU A 89 -6.23 9.93 -8.24
N GLU A 90 -6.79 8.83 -8.74
CA GLU A 90 -7.80 8.81 -9.81
C GLU A 90 -9.02 9.68 -9.49
N ARG A 91 -9.40 9.78 -8.20
CA ARG A 91 -10.55 10.60 -7.77
C ARG A 91 -10.22 12.08 -7.68
N GLU A 92 -8.95 12.44 -7.55
CA GLU A 92 -8.51 13.84 -7.51
C GLU A 92 -8.15 14.40 -8.88
N LEU A 93 -7.87 13.52 -9.84
CA LEU A 93 -7.61 13.91 -11.22
C LEU A 93 -8.92 14.42 -11.84
N PRO A 94 -8.96 15.66 -12.37
CA PRO A 94 -10.10 16.12 -13.14
C PRO A 94 -10.28 15.20 -14.36
N PRO A 95 -11.53 14.99 -14.83
CA PRO A 95 -11.77 14.20 -16.03
C PRO A 95 -10.94 14.77 -17.18
N LEU A 96 -10.29 13.90 -17.96
CA LEU A 96 -9.50 14.31 -19.12
C LEU A 96 -10.35 15.28 -19.95
N PRO A 97 -9.83 16.46 -20.33
CA PRO A 97 -10.58 17.37 -21.18
C PRO A 97 -10.93 16.61 -22.46
N ALA A 98 -12.23 16.48 -22.73
CA ALA A 98 -12.77 15.83 -23.91
C ALA A 98 -12.41 16.65 -25.15
N VAL A 99 -11.16 16.59 -25.59
CA VAL A 99 -10.68 17.29 -26.77
C VAL A 99 -10.41 16.25 -27.84
N LEU A 100 -11.45 15.94 -28.63
CA LEU A 100 -11.33 15.75 -30.09
C LEU A 100 -12.67 15.55 -30.85
N HIS A 101 -13.82 16.08 -30.40
CA HIS A 101 -15.08 15.89 -31.14
C HIS A 101 -15.72 17.15 -31.76
N ASP A 102 -15.10 18.34 -31.65
CA ASP A 102 -15.76 19.59 -32.05
C ASP A 102 -14.82 20.59 -32.77
N GLN A 103 -14.07 20.11 -33.77
CA GLN A 103 -13.27 21.00 -34.64
C GLN A 103 -13.41 20.67 -36.15
N THR A 104 -14.35 19.82 -36.56
CA THR A 104 -14.58 19.48 -37.99
C THR A 104 -15.91 19.97 -38.57
N SER A 105 -16.70 20.77 -37.84
CA SER A 105 -18.04 21.23 -38.28
C SER A 105 -18.13 22.68 -38.79
N HIS A 106 -17.02 23.42 -38.88
CA HIS A 106 -17.04 24.85 -39.24
C HIS A 106 -16.22 25.26 -40.48
N HIS A 107 -15.93 24.32 -41.37
CA HIS A 107 -15.51 24.65 -42.74
C HIS A 107 -16.55 24.14 -43.75
N GLU A 108 -17.72 24.80 -43.77
CA GLU A 108 -18.61 24.87 -44.94
C GLU A 108 -18.52 26.27 -45.54
#